data_AF-A0A352QNA3-F1
#
_entry.id   AF-A0A352QNA3-F1
#
_cell.length_a   1.000
_cell.length_b   1.000
_cell.length_c   1.000
_cell.angle_alpha   90.00
_cell.angle_beta   90.00
_cell.angle_gamma   90.00
#
_symmetry.space_group_name_H-M   'P 1'
#
loop_
_entity.id
_entity.type
_entity.pdbx_description
1 polymer ?
#
loop_
_entity_poly.entity_id
_entity_poly.type
_entity_poly.pdbx_seq_one_letter_code
_entity_poly.pdbx_strand_id
1 'polypeptide(L)'
;MATRKKAATRPRASATDPFAKALESRRKTSVRRTPRVTDRVVLDWAKAQLGKDLGRYTPRNASLPNIAPVVELTPRAPHGAHGHMDLLWPGRWDCESNLVFMRPIVYGDSPGEWDGSVAYVRLKAPADGSYLVAAVFAGFSSPQGGQGLVLKMNGPWGSNTASGQTTEPNGPVAIWNAQAGDSLYFSVTCTGGIIGYLQAIRLYPLA
;
A
#
# COMPACT_ATOMS: atom_id res chain seq x y z
N MET A 1 -55.74 38.19 25.75
CA MET A 1 -55.05 38.85 24.62
C MET A 1 -53.89 37.97 24.18
N ALA A 2 -54.04 37.27 23.04
CA ALA A 2 -53.07 36.31 22.53
C ALA A 2 -52.39 36.88 21.26
N THR A 3 -51.07 36.97 21.25
CA THR A 3 -50.28 37.44 20.09
C THR A 3 -49.89 36.26 19.19
N ARG A 4 -50.48 36.22 17.99
CA ARG A 4 -50.14 35.31 16.88
C ARG A 4 -48.71 35.57 16.38
N LYS A 5 -47.82 34.58 16.49
CA LYS A 5 -46.55 34.55 15.73
C LYS A 5 -46.85 34.20 14.26
N LYS A 6 -46.50 35.09 13.33
CA LYS A 6 -46.49 34.82 11.89
C LYS A 6 -45.44 33.75 11.59
N ALA A 7 -45.86 32.64 10.98
CA ALA A 7 -44.98 31.64 10.41
C ALA A 7 -44.25 32.23 9.19
N ALA A 8 -42.92 32.13 9.17
CA ALA A 8 -42.11 32.49 8.01
C ALA A 8 -42.19 31.37 6.97
N THR A 9 -42.81 31.67 5.84
CA THR A 9 -42.89 30.80 4.66
C THR A 9 -41.48 30.61 4.08
N ARG A 10 -40.95 29.38 4.09
CA ARG A 10 -39.69 29.04 3.40
C ARG A 10 -39.85 29.30 1.89
N PRO A 11 -38.88 29.95 1.22
CA PRO A 11 -38.91 30.06 -0.23
C PRO A 11 -38.72 28.67 -0.87
N ARG A 12 -39.61 28.36 -1.81
CA ARG A 12 -39.61 27.15 -2.62
C ARG A 12 -38.40 27.24 -3.57
N ALA A 13 -37.43 26.34 -3.41
CA ALA A 13 -36.25 26.29 -4.28
C ALA A 13 -36.69 26.16 -5.75
N SER A 14 -36.28 27.11 -6.58
CA SER A 14 -36.56 27.09 -8.02
C SER A 14 -35.75 25.98 -8.69
N ALA A 15 -36.39 25.24 -9.60
CA ALA A 15 -35.87 24.08 -10.32
C ALA A 15 -34.76 24.40 -11.37
N THR A 16 -33.97 25.44 -11.13
CA THR A 16 -32.97 25.99 -12.06
C THR A 16 -31.69 26.39 -11.32
N ASP A 17 -31.28 25.58 -10.33
CA ASP A 17 -29.93 25.71 -9.79
C ASP A 17 -28.95 24.86 -10.65
N PRO A 18 -28.10 25.50 -11.47
CA PRO A 18 -27.09 24.80 -12.26
C PRO A 18 -26.07 24.03 -11.40
N PHE A 19 -25.89 24.41 -10.12
CA PHE A 19 -25.04 23.66 -9.19
C PHE A 19 -25.66 22.32 -8.78
N ALA A 20 -26.97 22.27 -8.55
CA ALA A 20 -27.66 21.03 -8.23
C ALA A 20 -27.58 20.02 -9.39
N LYS A 21 -27.75 20.48 -10.65
CA LYS A 21 -27.58 19.62 -11.83
C LYS A 21 -26.13 19.14 -12.04
N ALA A 22 -25.13 19.96 -11.70
CA ALA A 22 -23.72 19.57 -11.78
C ALA A 22 -23.30 18.55 -10.71
N LEU A 23 -23.93 18.60 -9.53
CA LEU A 23 -23.76 17.58 -8.49
C LEU A 23 -24.46 16.26 -8.85
N GLU A 24 -25.66 16.32 -9.43
CA GLU A 24 -26.43 15.14 -9.86
C GLU A 24 -25.73 14.41 -11.03
N SER A 25 -25.11 15.15 -11.97
CA SER A 25 -24.38 14.57 -13.11
C SER A 25 -23.09 13.88 -12.68
N ARG A 26 -22.39 14.41 -11.67
CA ARG A 26 -21.21 13.77 -11.05
C ARG A 26 -21.55 12.53 -10.24
N ARG A 27 -22.78 12.43 -9.70
CA ARG A 27 -23.24 11.28 -8.91
C ARG A 27 -23.54 10.04 -9.77
N LYS A 28 -23.83 10.24 -11.07
CA LYS A 28 -24.15 9.16 -12.02
C LYS A 28 -22.96 8.70 -12.87
N THR A 29 -21.81 9.34 -12.76
CA THR A 29 -20.60 8.82 -13.38
C THR A 29 -20.08 7.69 -12.50
N SER A 30 -20.35 6.45 -12.92
CA SER A 30 -19.63 5.26 -12.44
C SER A 30 -18.15 5.63 -12.26
N VAL A 31 -17.70 5.64 -11.00
CA VAL A 31 -16.32 5.91 -10.64
C VAL A 31 -15.49 4.71 -11.12
N ARG A 32 -15.16 4.68 -12.42
CA ARG A 32 -13.95 4.00 -12.87
C ARG A 32 -12.81 4.74 -12.21
N ARG A 33 -12.39 4.28 -11.04
CA ARG A 33 -11.18 4.76 -10.36
C ARG A 33 -10.05 4.62 -11.36
N THR A 34 -9.65 5.72 -11.96
CA THR A 34 -8.37 5.80 -12.66
C THR A 34 -7.31 5.56 -11.59
N PRO A 35 -6.44 4.54 -11.72
CA PRO A 35 -5.38 4.34 -10.74
C PRO A 35 -4.57 5.61 -10.64
N ARG A 36 -4.18 6.01 -9.43
CA ARG A 36 -3.28 7.16 -9.26
C ARG A 36 -1.98 6.86 -10.01
N VAL A 37 -1.26 7.89 -10.45
CA VAL A 37 0.01 7.72 -11.17
C VAL A 37 0.99 6.83 -10.39
N THR A 38 1.00 6.93 -9.06
CA THR A 38 1.74 6.04 -8.15
C THR A 38 1.29 4.58 -8.20
N ASP A 39 -0.01 4.32 -8.39
CA ASP A 39 -0.54 2.96 -8.50
C ASP A 39 -0.11 2.32 -9.81
N ARG A 40 -0.10 3.09 -10.90
CA ARG A 40 0.37 2.61 -12.21
C ARG A 40 1.88 2.33 -12.20
N VAL A 41 2.69 3.20 -11.60
CA VAL A 41 4.14 2.97 -11.44
C VAL A 41 4.40 1.73 -10.57
N VAL A 42 3.71 1.57 -9.45
CA VAL A 42 3.84 0.39 -8.59
C VAL A 42 3.37 -0.88 -9.30
N LEU A 43 2.27 -0.83 -10.07
CA LEU A 43 1.79 -1.97 -10.86
C LEU A 43 2.78 -2.33 -11.97
N ASP A 44 3.30 -1.36 -12.72
CA ASP A 44 4.23 -1.60 -13.82
C ASP A 44 5.58 -2.09 -13.31
N TRP A 45 6.03 -1.59 -12.16
CA TRP A 45 7.17 -2.13 -11.43
C TRP A 45 6.90 -3.57 -10.92
N ALA A 46 5.77 -3.81 -10.25
CA ALA A 46 5.43 -5.13 -9.72
C ALA A 46 5.33 -6.17 -10.83
N LYS A 47 4.82 -5.79 -12.02
CA LYS A 47 4.87 -6.60 -13.25
C LYS A 47 6.31 -6.91 -13.67
N ALA A 48 7.18 -5.91 -13.71
CA ALA A 48 8.57 -6.08 -14.10
C ALA A 48 9.35 -6.97 -13.13
N GLN A 49 9.07 -6.85 -11.82
CA GLN A 49 9.68 -7.69 -10.79
C GLN A 49 9.14 -9.11 -10.83
N LEU A 50 7.82 -9.29 -11.02
CA LEU A 50 7.22 -10.59 -11.27
C LEU A 50 7.84 -11.27 -12.50
N GLY A 51 8.02 -10.55 -13.61
CA GLY A 51 8.66 -11.09 -14.81
C GLY A 51 10.11 -11.56 -14.59
N LYS A 52 10.81 -11.02 -13.59
CA LYS A 52 12.19 -11.41 -13.23
C LYS A 52 12.22 -12.57 -12.22
N ASP A 53 11.40 -12.50 -11.17
CA ASP A 53 11.33 -13.53 -10.12
C ASP A 53 10.66 -14.82 -10.63
N LEU A 54 9.81 -14.70 -11.66
CA LEU A 54 9.09 -15.79 -12.29
C LEU A 54 9.67 -16.20 -13.65
N GLY A 55 10.99 -16.36 -13.79
CA GLY A 55 11.60 -17.07 -14.95
C GLY A 55 11.05 -18.50 -15.20
N ARG A 56 10.02 -18.93 -14.46
CA ARG A 56 9.27 -20.19 -14.53
C ARG A 56 7.74 -20.03 -14.60
N TYR A 57 7.19 -18.82 -14.53
CA TYR A 57 5.76 -18.57 -14.69
C TYR A 57 5.55 -17.67 -15.91
N THR A 58 5.67 -18.29 -17.07
CA THR A 58 5.04 -17.80 -18.29
C THR A 58 3.58 -18.23 -18.24
N PRO A 59 2.65 -17.32 -17.94
CA PRO A 59 1.49 -17.23 -18.79
C PRO A 59 1.84 -16.14 -19.77
N ARG A 60 1.85 -16.47 -21.05
CA ARG A 60 1.92 -15.52 -22.18
C ARG A 60 0.90 -14.35 -22.09
N ASN A 61 0.05 -14.29 -21.06
CA ASN A 61 -0.99 -13.30 -20.83
C ASN A 61 -1.16 -12.90 -19.33
N ALA A 62 -0.17 -13.04 -18.46
CA ALA A 62 -0.26 -12.46 -17.10
C ALA A 62 -0.02 -10.93 -17.15
N SER A 63 -0.87 -10.21 -17.88
CA SER A 63 -1.07 -8.81 -17.54
C SER A 63 -1.59 -8.82 -16.11
N LEU A 64 -0.85 -8.30 -15.13
CA LEU A 64 -1.52 -7.72 -13.96
C LEU A 64 -2.49 -6.71 -14.58
N PRO A 65 -3.81 -6.95 -14.60
CA PRO A 65 -4.70 -5.96 -15.15
C PRO A 65 -4.50 -4.68 -14.35
N ASN A 66 -5.04 -3.57 -14.81
CA ASN A 66 -5.05 -2.34 -14.03
C ASN A 66 -6.03 -2.51 -12.84
N ILE A 67 -5.81 -3.53 -12.00
CA ILE A 67 -6.64 -3.94 -10.89
C ILE A 67 -6.20 -3.12 -9.68
N ALA A 68 -7.15 -2.46 -9.06
CA ALA A 68 -6.95 -1.88 -7.74
C ALA A 68 -6.58 -2.98 -6.74
N PRO A 69 -5.72 -2.68 -5.75
CA PRO A 69 -5.47 -3.63 -4.67
C PRO A 69 -6.78 -3.95 -3.94
N VAL A 70 -6.99 -5.22 -3.61
CA VAL A 70 -8.12 -5.67 -2.78
C VAL A 70 -7.89 -5.37 -1.31
N VAL A 71 -6.62 -5.20 -0.91
CA VAL A 71 -6.22 -4.69 0.40
C VAL A 71 -5.10 -3.68 0.18
N GLU A 72 -5.24 -2.49 0.78
CA GLU A 72 -4.18 -1.49 0.85
C GLU A 72 -4.07 -1.02 2.30
N LEU A 73 -2.90 -1.25 2.90
CA LEU A 73 -2.53 -0.69 4.20
C LEU A 73 -1.54 0.43 3.96
N THR A 74 -1.75 1.56 4.62
CA THR A 74 -0.88 2.73 4.52
C THR A 74 -0.60 3.28 5.92
N PRO A 75 0.40 4.16 6.07
CA PRO A 75 0.62 4.86 7.33
C PRO A 75 -0.60 5.65 7.84
N ARG A 76 -1.49 6.12 6.96
CA ARG A 76 -2.76 6.74 7.38
C ARG A 76 -3.89 5.76 7.67
N ALA A 77 -3.81 4.55 7.14
CA ALA A 77 -4.79 3.49 7.29
C ALA A 77 -4.07 2.15 7.52
N PRO A 78 -3.43 1.96 8.68
CA PRO A 78 -2.62 0.77 8.93
C PRO A 78 -3.48 -0.46 9.25
N HIS A 79 -4.80 -0.29 9.38
CA HIS A 79 -5.75 -1.34 9.68
C HIS A 79 -7.01 -1.24 8.82
N GLY A 80 -7.64 -2.38 8.56
CA GLY A 80 -8.89 -2.50 7.84
C GLY A 80 -9.49 -3.91 7.98
N ALA A 81 -10.61 -4.17 7.31
CA ALA A 81 -11.33 -5.44 7.42
C ALA A 81 -10.46 -6.67 7.05
N HIS A 82 -9.53 -6.49 6.11
CA HIS A 82 -8.70 -7.55 5.54
C HIS A 82 -7.21 -7.37 5.81
N GLY A 83 -6.81 -6.47 6.71
CA GLY A 83 -5.40 -6.29 7.00
C GLY A 83 -5.09 -5.44 8.22
N HIS A 84 -3.88 -5.63 8.74
CA HIS A 84 -3.32 -4.88 9.85
C HIS A 84 -1.81 -4.80 9.69
N MET A 85 -1.22 -3.66 10.05
CA MET A 85 0.22 -3.43 10.04
C MET A 85 0.62 -2.74 11.34
N ASP A 86 1.47 -3.42 12.12
CA ASP A 86 2.14 -2.90 13.30
C ASP A 86 3.57 -2.52 12.97
N LEU A 87 4.10 -1.50 13.64
CA LEU A 87 5.51 -1.12 13.49
C LEU A 87 6.19 -1.08 14.85
N LEU A 88 7.30 -1.81 14.94
CA LEU A 88 8.25 -1.74 16.04
C LEU A 88 9.34 -0.72 15.70
N TRP A 89 9.53 0.23 16.62
CA TRP A 89 10.50 1.33 16.50
C TRP A 89 10.51 2.00 15.12
N PRO A 90 9.36 2.49 14.63
CA PRO A 90 9.38 3.35 13.46
C PRO A 90 10.25 4.57 13.75
N GLY A 91 10.91 5.11 12.73
CA GLY A 91 11.53 6.43 12.83
C GLY A 91 10.44 7.51 12.93
N ARG A 92 10.38 8.40 11.94
CA ARG A 92 9.26 9.34 11.81
C ARG A 92 8.06 8.66 11.14
N TRP A 93 6.89 8.73 11.78
CA TRP A 93 5.62 8.40 11.15
C TRP A 93 5.00 9.69 10.60
N ASP A 94 5.11 9.90 9.28
CA ASP A 94 4.55 11.07 8.63
C ASP A 94 3.22 10.70 7.97
N CYS A 95 2.13 10.96 8.71
CA CYS A 95 0.81 10.78 8.15
C CYS A 95 0.59 11.73 6.97
N GLU A 96 1.05 12.98 7.01
CA GLU A 96 0.82 13.95 5.94
C GLU A 96 1.38 13.46 4.60
N SER A 97 2.62 13.00 4.63
CA SER A 97 3.32 12.43 3.46
C SER A 97 2.97 10.96 3.18
N ASN A 98 2.12 10.35 4.02
CA ASN A 98 1.68 8.94 3.96
C ASN A 98 2.86 7.94 3.84
N LEU A 99 3.88 8.13 4.67
CA LEU A 99 5.08 7.30 4.70
C LEU A 99 5.57 7.11 6.14
N VAL A 100 6.21 5.97 6.40
CA VAL A 100 6.96 5.74 7.63
C VAL A 100 8.44 5.59 7.30
N PHE A 101 9.25 6.32 8.06
CA PHE A 101 10.70 6.21 8.02
C PHE A 101 11.12 4.92 8.71
N MET A 102 11.69 3.99 7.96
CA MET A 102 12.23 2.74 8.46
C MET A 102 13.73 2.91 8.71
N ARG A 103 14.15 2.68 9.95
CA ARG A 103 15.56 2.60 10.33
C ARG A 103 16.12 1.24 9.88
N PRO A 104 17.27 1.21 9.19
CA PRO A 104 17.93 -0.04 8.82
C PRO A 104 18.21 -0.92 10.04
N ILE A 105 18.03 -2.22 9.90
CA ILE A 105 18.38 -3.23 10.89
C ILE A 105 19.91 -3.32 10.97
N VAL A 106 20.44 -3.11 12.17
CA VAL A 106 21.83 -3.34 12.57
C VAL A 106 21.81 -4.45 13.61
N TYR A 107 22.51 -5.54 13.34
CA TYR A 107 22.61 -6.67 14.27
C TYR A 107 23.69 -6.40 15.33
N GLY A 108 23.40 -6.77 16.57
CA GLY A 108 24.34 -6.72 17.69
C GLY A 108 25.25 -7.94 17.78
N ASP A 109 25.89 -8.09 18.93
CA ASP A 109 26.91 -9.13 19.16
C ASP A 109 26.29 -10.51 19.45
N SER A 110 25.04 -10.55 19.93
CA SER A 110 24.36 -11.80 20.27
C SER A 110 23.15 -12.11 19.36
N PRO A 111 22.78 -13.39 19.18
CA PRO A 111 21.57 -13.77 18.46
C PRO A 111 20.32 -13.10 19.03
N GLY A 112 19.52 -12.46 18.17
CA GLY A 112 18.31 -11.75 18.57
C GLY A 112 18.53 -10.29 18.95
N GLU A 113 19.78 -9.85 19.08
CA GLU A 113 20.10 -8.42 19.25
C GLU A 113 20.09 -7.74 17.89
N TRP A 114 19.21 -6.75 17.76
CA TRP A 114 19.19 -5.86 16.63
C TRP A 114 18.59 -4.50 17.01
N ASP A 115 19.05 -3.44 16.36
CA ASP A 115 18.45 -2.10 16.39
C ASP A 115 17.93 -1.77 14.99
N GLY A 116 16.78 -1.09 14.90
CA GLY A 116 16.16 -0.70 13.64
C GLY A 116 14.64 -0.75 13.67
N SER A 117 14.01 -0.67 12.50
CA SER A 117 12.54 -0.71 12.37
C SER A 117 12.08 -2.02 11.74
N VAL A 118 10.98 -2.56 12.26
CA VAL A 118 10.30 -3.73 11.68
C VAL A 118 8.81 -3.42 11.56
N ALA A 119 8.22 -3.70 10.41
CA ALA A 119 6.77 -3.74 10.25
C ALA A 119 6.30 -5.19 10.28
N TYR A 120 5.31 -5.50 11.12
CA TYR A 120 4.62 -6.79 11.16
C TYR A 120 3.26 -6.63 10.49
N VAL A 121 2.98 -7.49 9.52
CA VAL A 121 1.79 -7.38 8.70
C VAL A 121 0.97 -8.65 8.80
N ARG A 122 -0.34 -8.48 8.99
CA ARG A 122 -1.34 -9.51 8.78
C ARG A 122 -2.24 -9.12 7.62
N LEU A 123 -2.41 -10.01 6.64
CA LEU A 123 -3.43 -9.90 5.59
C LEU A 123 -4.44 -11.03 5.74
N LYS A 124 -5.69 -10.78 5.36
CA LYS A 124 -6.77 -11.77 5.32
C LYS A 124 -7.34 -11.86 3.92
N ALA A 125 -7.34 -13.05 3.33
CA ALA A 125 -7.83 -13.26 1.97
C ALA A 125 -9.34 -12.96 1.90
N PRO A 126 -9.79 -12.03 1.03
CA PRO A 126 -11.22 -11.72 0.90
C PRO A 126 -11.99 -12.79 0.12
N ALA A 127 -11.30 -13.57 -0.73
CA ALA A 127 -11.86 -14.64 -1.54
C ALA A 127 -10.81 -15.75 -1.77
N ASP A 128 -11.24 -16.87 -2.36
CA ASP A 128 -10.30 -17.89 -2.83
C ASP A 128 -9.49 -17.35 -4.02
N GLY A 129 -8.19 -17.66 -4.06
CA GLY A 129 -7.37 -17.36 -5.23
C GLY A 129 -5.89 -17.17 -4.95
N SER A 130 -5.18 -16.78 -6.00
CA SER A 130 -3.79 -16.37 -5.95
C SER A 130 -3.70 -14.86 -5.81
N TYR A 131 -2.75 -14.39 -5.01
CA TYR A 131 -2.54 -12.98 -4.74
C TYR A 131 -1.08 -12.59 -4.91
N LEU A 132 -0.86 -11.37 -5.38
CA LEU A 132 0.42 -10.68 -5.29
C LEU A 132 0.44 -9.80 -4.05
N VAL A 133 1.38 -10.08 -3.15
CA VAL A 133 1.70 -9.25 -1.99
C VAL A 133 2.84 -8.32 -2.40
N ALA A 134 2.69 -7.02 -2.17
CA ALA A 134 3.71 -6.02 -2.46
C ALA A 134 3.92 -5.08 -1.28
N ALA A 135 5.18 -4.86 -0.90
CA ALA A 135 5.54 -3.81 0.05
C ALA A 135 6.10 -2.61 -0.73
N VAL A 136 5.34 -1.51 -0.78
CA VAL A 136 5.69 -0.30 -1.53
C VAL A 136 6.62 0.57 -0.71
N PHE A 137 7.74 0.90 -1.33
CA PHE A 137 8.90 1.46 -0.67
C PHE A 137 9.66 2.42 -1.57
N ALA A 138 10.25 3.44 -0.98
CA ALA A 138 11.24 4.30 -1.62
C ALA A 138 12.41 4.53 -0.65
N GLY A 139 13.57 4.98 -1.14
CA GLY A 139 14.66 5.29 -0.22
C GLY A 139 15.97 5.69 -0.89
N PHE A 140 16.82 6.33 -0.09
CA PHE A 140 18.11 6.84 -0.54
C PHE A 140 19.26 5.91 -0.10
N SER A 141 20.21 5.69 -1.01
CA SER A 141 21.53 5.17 -0.68
C SER A 141 22.37 6.22 0.04
N SER A 142 23.39 5.76 0.78
CA SER A 142 24.38 6.68 1.32
C SER A 142 25.15 7.37 0.18
N PRO A 143 25.44 8.68 0.28
CA PRO A 143 26.27 9.41 -0.67
C PRO A 143 27.67 8.82 -0.88
N GLN A 144 28.18 8.00 0.05
CA GLN A 144 29.55 7.46 0.02
C GLN A 144 29.70 6.12 -0.72
N GLY A 145 28.82 5.79 -1.68
CA GLY A 145 29.00 4.58 -2.52
C GLY A 145 28.76 3.25 -1.81
N GLY A 146 28.06 3.28 -0.67
CA GLY A 146 27.65 2.08 0.07
C GLY A 146 26.48 1.34 -0.60
N GLN A 147 26.30 0.07 -0.22
CA GLN A 147 25.16 -0.77 -0.58
C GLN A 147 23.86 0.06 -0.49
N GLY A 148 23.09 0.08 -1.58
CA GLY A 148 21.80 0.77 -1.63
C GLY A 148 20.87 0.26 -0.53
N LEU A 149 19.88 1.05 -0.16
CA LEU A 149 18.91 0.61 0.82
C LEU A 149 18.15 -0.60 0.27
N VAL A 150 18.14 -1.68 1.03
CA VAL A 150 17.45 -2.93 0.69
C VAL A 150 16.25 -3.09 1.60
N LEU A 151 15.05 -3.12 1.04
CA LEU A 151 13.86 -3.58 1.74
C LEU A 151 13.76 -5.10 1.61
N LYS A 152 13.46 -5.77 2.72
CA LYS A 152 13.34 -7.22 2.84
C LYS A 152 11.96 -7.55 3.37
N MET A 153 11.24 -8.44 2.68
CA MET A 153 9.94 -8.96 3.07
C MET A 153 10.08 -10.45 3.39
N ASN A 154 9.81 -10.81 4.64
CA ASN A 154 9.96 -12.18 5.14
C ASN A 154 8.60 -12.78 5.47
N GLY A 155 8.21 -13.84 4.79
CA GLY A 155 6.95 -14.55 5.00
C GLY A 155 7.10 -16.06 4.79
N PRO A 156 5.97 -16.79 4.66
CA PRO A 156 5.98 -18.24 4.41
C PRO A 156 6.72 -18.66 3.12
N TRP A 157 6.87 -17.73 2.16
CA TRP A 157 7.64 -17.89 0.93
C TRP A 157 9.16 -17.69 1.10
N GLY A 158 9.65 -17.50 2.33
CA GLY A 158 11.03 -17.12 2.60
C GLY A 158 11.21 -15.61 2.53
N SER A 159 12.32 -15.16 1.95
CA SER A 159 12.69 -13.76 1.94
C SER A 159 12.83 -13.20 0.52
N ASN A 160 12.09 -12.14 0.26
CA ASN A 160 12.17 -11.38 -0.99
C ASN A 160 12.71 -9.99 -0.71
N THR A 161 13.57 -9.49 -1.57
CA THR A 161 14.25 -8.21 -1.38
C THR A 161 14.08 -7.31 -2.58
N ALA A 162 14.10 -6.00 -2.35
CA ALA A 162 14.32 -5.03 -3.40
C ALA A 162 15.20 -3.90 -2.92
N SER A 163 16.06 -3.43 -3.81
CA SER A 163 16.96 -2.31 -3.57
C SER A 163 16.54 -1.09 -4.38
N GLY A 164 16.64 0.09 -3.78
CA GLY A 164 16.40 1.36 -4.46
C GLY A 164 17.46 2.39 -4.08
N GLN A 165 17.72 3.32 -5.01
CA GLN A 165 18.57 4.49 -4.77
C GLN A 165 17.86 5.81 -5.16
N THR A 166 16.54 5.74 -5.33
CA THR A 166 15.73 6.86 -5.82
C THR A 166 14.51 7.07 -4.91
N THR A 167 13.86 8.21 -5.10
CA THR A 167 12.56 8.52 -4.48
C THR A 167 11.39 7.84 -5.19
N GLU A 168 11.66 7.09 -6.27
CA GLU A 168 10.62 6.40 -7.01
C GLU A 168 10.12 5.16 -6.24
N PRO A 169 8.80 4.93 -6.17
CA PRO A 169 8.25 3.75 -5.53
C PRO A 169 8.72 2.45 -6.20
N ASN A 170 9.16 1.49 -5.39
CA ASN A 170 9.61 0.14 -5.72
C ASN A 170 9.25 -0.79 -4.53
N GLY A 171 9.71 -2.04 -4.47
CA GLY A 171 9.41 -2.92 -3.34
C GLY A 171 9.81 -4.38 -3.55
N PRO A 172 9.77 -5.25 -2.53
CA PRO A 172 9.70 -6.68 -2.74
C PRO A 172 8.25 -7.11 -3.03
N VAL A 173 8.09 -8.13 -3.88
CA VAL A 173 6.80 -8.79 -4.14
C VAL A 173 6.85 -10.26 -3.76
N ALA A 174 5.70 -10.89 -3.49
CA ALA A 174 5.58 -12.34 -3.30
C ALA A 174 4.21 -12.84 -3.74
N ILE A 175 4.12 -14.14 -4.05
CA ILE A 175 2.87 -14.79 -4.39
C ILE A 175 2.32 -15.52 -3.17
N TRP A 176 1.02 -15.36 -2.91
CA TRP A 176 0.31 -16.06 -1.86
C TRP A 176 -0.96 -16.70 -2.42
N ASN A 177 -1.07 -18.03 -2.31
CA ASN A 177 -2.29 -18.76 -2.64
C ASN A 177 -3.10 -18.98 -1.36
N ALA A 178 -4.38 -18.64 -1.39
CA ALA A 178 -5.21 -18.60 -0.18
C ALA A 178 -6.66 -18.98 -0.47
N GLN A 179 -7.33 -19.50 0.56
CA GLN A 179 -8.78 -19.60 0.64
C GLN A 179 -9.36 -18.37 1.35
N ALA A 180 -10.63 -18.08 1.10
CA ALA A 180 -11.36 -16.99 1.71
C ALA A 180 -11.29 -17.10 3.24
N GLY A 181 -10.76 -16.06 3.88
CA GLY A 181 -10.62 -15.99 5.32
C GLY A 181 -9.26 -16.43 5.87
N ASP A 182 -8.40 -17.04 5.05
CA ASP A 182 -7.03 -17.38 5.44
C ASP A 182 -6.25 -16.13 5.87
N SER A 183 -5.37 -16.30 6.85
CA SER A 183 -4.51 -15.24 7.36
C SER A 183 -3.06 -15.47 6.93
N LEU A 184 -2.46 -14.43 6.38
CA LEU A 184 -1.05 -14.37 6.05
C LEU A 184 -0.35 -13.44 7.03
N TYR A 185 0.77 -13.89 7.58
CA TYR A 185 1.65 -13.11 8.44
C TYR A 185 3.02 -12.98 7.81
N PHE A 186 3.56 -11.76 7.78
CA PHE A 186 4.91 -11.50 7.28
C PHE A 186 5.49 -10.25 7.95
N SER A 187 6.80 -10.05 7.77
CA SER A 187 7.49 -8.86 8.25
C SER A 187 8.16 -8.11 7.11
N VAL A 188 8.33 -6.81 7.29
CA VAL A 188 9.09 -5.93 6.41
C VAL A 188 10.17 -5.23 7.22
N THR A 189 11.40 -5.33 6.77
CA THR A 189 12.60 -4.72 7.37
C THR A 189 13.41 -4.02 6.29
N CYS A 190 14.27 -3.09 6.65
CA CYS A 190 15.28 -2.58 5.72
C CYS A 190 16.71 -2.81 6.25
N THR A 191 17.69 -2.86 5.35
CA THR A 191 19.13 -2.95 5.66
C THR A 191 19.91 -2.09 4.68
N GLY A 192 21.12 -1.66 5.06
CA GLY A 192 21.93 -0.74 4.24
C GLY A 192 21.33 0.66 4.16
N GLY A 193 21.86 1.51 3.27
CA GLY A 193 21.39 2.89 3.08
C GLY A 193 21.39 3.76 4.35
N ILE A 194 20.69 4.91 4.29
CA ILE A 194 20.55 5.83 5.43
C ILE A 194 19.12 5.77 5.98
N ILE A 195 18.11 5.95 5.13
CA ILE A 195 16.68 6.01 5.51
C ILE A 195 15.82 5.35 4.43
N GLY A 196 14.90 4.48 4.87
CA GLY A 196 13.83 3.93 4.04
C GLY A 196 12.46 4.54 4.28
N TYR A 197 11.62 4.54 3.26
CA TYR A 197 10.25 5.03 3.31
C TYR A 197 9.29 3.89 2.97
N LEU A 198 8.61 3.34 3.97
CA LEU A 198 7.49 2.43 3.73
C LEU A 198 6.23 3.25 3.43
N GLN A 199 5.66 3.07 2.24
CA GLN A 199 4.53 3.86 1.77
C GLN A 199 3.21 3.07 1.85
N ALA A 200 3.24 1.79 1.51
CA ALA A 200 2.06 0.94 1.56
C ALA A 200 2.41 -0.55 1.61
N ILE A 201 1.46 -1.34 2.08
CA ILE A 201 1.37 -2.76 1.79
C ILE A 201 0.14 -2.99 0.93
N ARG A 202 0.28 -3.76 -0.14
CA ARG A 202 -0.80 -4.01 -1.09
C ARG A 202 -0.97 -5.49 -1.37
N LEU A 203 -2.23 -5.90 -1.50
CA LEU A 203 -2.64 -7.21 -1.97
C LEU A 203 -3.40 -7.04 -3.27
N TYR A 204 -2.90 -7.64 -4.35
CA TYR A 204 -3.57 -7.66 -5.65
C TYR A 204 -4.05 -9.07 -5.96
N PRO A 205 -5.28 -9.26 -6.46
CA PRO A 205 -5.71 -10.55 -6.95
C PRO A 205 -4.99 -10.86 -8.26
N LEU A 206 -4.58 -12.12 -8.43
CA LEU A 206 -4.09 -12.68 -9.68
C LEU A 206 -5.24 -13.47 -10.29
N ALA A 207 -5.57 -13.14 -11.54
CA ALA A 207 -6.64 -13.81 -12.30
C ALA A 207 -6.23 -15.21 -12.73
#